data_AF-A0AAV1JIV8-F1
#
_entry.id   AF-A0AAV1JIV8-F1
#
_cell.length_a   1.000
_cell.length_b   1.000
_cell.length_c   1.000
_cell.angle_alpha   90.00
_cell.angle_beta   90.00
_cell.angle_gamma   90.00
#
_symmetry.space_group_name_H-M   'P 1'
#
loop_
_entity.id
_entity.type
_entity.pdbx_description
1 polymer ?
#
loop_
_entity_poly.entity_id
_entity_poly.type
_entity_poly.pdbx_seq_one_letter_code
_entity_poly.pdbx_strand_id
1 'polypeptide(L)'
;MGVKLIIVLGLLIGVLYCIHILVKDYQAISAAKVFRLLFKRDLSSPNPYKAHVRWGAILQYDRIQCTRYIFCDLGLRDIKTPLRAGFADMLTLQPRNEDVDALEVFKTAYNYGRSFGTTDEDPCRTEYSMCPFRIAFLHEVIQYLMRVGQVDPATEKVKS
;
A
#
# COMPACT_ATOMS: atom_id res chain seq x y z
N MET A 1 -13.94 30.51 1.29
CA MET A 1 -13.86 29.17 1.91
C MET A 1 -14.07 28.02 0.91
N GLY A 2 -14.88 28.19 -0.15
CA GLY A 2 -15.14 27.13 -1.15
C GLY A 2 -13.91 26.64 -1.94
N VAL A 3 -13.00 27.52 -2.35
CA VAL A 3 -11.79 27.12 -3.11
C VAL A 3 -10.86 26.24 -2.27
N LYS A 4 -10.69 26.55 -0.97
CA LYS A 4 -9.93 25.69 -0.05
C LYS A 4 -10.57 24.31 0.09
N LEU A 5 -11.90 24.23 0.12
CA LEU A 5 -12.64 22.98 0.20
C LEU A 5 -12.46 22.11 -1.05
N ILE A 6 -12.50 22.74 -2.23
CA ILE A 6 -12.30 22.06 -3.52
C ILE A 6 -10.86 21.54 -3.66
N ILE A 7 -9.87 22.32 -3.22
CA ILE A 7 -8.46 21.89 -3.21
C ILE A 7 -8.28 20.69 -2.27
N VAL A 8 -8.85 20.76 -1.06
CA VAL A 8 -8.79 19.64 -0.10
C VAL A 8 -9.50 18.40 -0.65
N LEU A 9 -10.64 18.56 -1.32
CA LEU A 9 -11.38 17.45 -1.94
C LEU A 9 -10.58 16.80 -3.08
N GLY A 10 -9.95 17.61 -3.95
CA GLY A 10 -9.09 17.11 -5.01
C GLY A 10 -7.86 16.36 -4.47
N LEU A 11 -7.23 16.88 -3.42
CA LEU A 11 -6.13 16.20 -2.72
C LEU A 11 -6.59 14.88 -2.08
N LEU A 12 -7.78 14.87 -1.47
CA LEU A 12 -8.36 13.67 -0.88
C LEU A 12 -8.55 12.58 -1.95
N ILE A 13 -9.13 12.93 -3.10
CA ILE A 13 -9.36 11.99 -4.21
C ILE A 13 -8.03 11.45 -4.77
N GLY A 14 -7.03 12.30 -4.94
CA GLY A 14 -5.71 11.88 -5.42
C GLY A 14 -5.02 10.89 -4.48
N VAL A 15 -5.04 11.16 -3.17
CA VAL A 15 -4.50 10.25 -2.16
C VAL A 15 -5.28 8.96 -2.09
N LEU A 16 -6.61 9.04 -2.12
CA LEU A 16 -7.48 7.86 -2.16
C LEU A 16 -7.14 6.95 -3.35
N TYR A 17 -6.85 7.52 -4.52
CA TYR A 17 -6.47 6.74 -5.70
C TYR A 17 -5.13 6.01 -5.53
N CYS A 18 -4.12 6.68 -4.96
CA CYS A 18 -2.83 6.07 -4.67
C CYS A 18 -2.97 4.88 -3.71
N ILE A 19 -3.69 5.10 -2.60
CA ILE A 19 -3.91 4.08 -1.58
C ILE A 19 -4.78 2.95 -2.14
N HIS A 20 -5.75 3.25 -2.98
CA HIS A 20 -6.59 2.24 -3.63
C HIS A 20 -5.77 1.30 -4.53
N ILE A 21 -4.84 1.82 -5.34
CA ILE A 21 -3.93 0.98 -6.14
C ILE A 21 -3.09 0.08 -5.22
N LEU A 22 -2.52 0.67 -4.17
CA LEU A 22 -1.68 -0.03 -3.20
C LEU A 22 -2.44 -1.17 -2.49
N VAL A 23 -3.68 -0.92 -2.09
CA VAL A 23 -4.57 -1.93 -1.48
C VAL A 23 -4.94 -3.02 -2.49
N LYS A 24 -5.25 -2.67 -3.73
CA LYS A 24 -5.60 -3.64 -4.77
C LYS A 24 -4.43 -4.58 -5.07
N ASP A 25 -3.21 -4.05 -5.16
CA ASP A 25 -2.01 -4.87 -5.38
C ASP A 25 -1.74 -5.79 -4.17
N TYR A 26 -1.89 -5.28 -2.94
CA TYR A 26 -1.80 -6.11 -1.74
C TYR A 26 -2.83 -7.25 -1.72
N GLN A 27 -4.09 -6.95 -2.06
CA GLN A 27 -5.16 -7.94 -2.13
C GLN A 27 -4.91 -8.99 -3.20
N ALA A 28 -4.36 -8.61 -4.37
CA ALA A 28 -3.97 -9.57 -5.41
C ALA A 28 -2.87 -10.52 -4.92
N ILE A 29 -1.89 -10.01 -4.19
CA ILE A 29 -0.80 -10.82 -3.58
C ILE A 29 -1.35 -11.74 -2.49
N SER A 30 -2.22 -11.23 -1.60
CA SER A 30 -2.80 -12.02 -0.51
C SER A 30 -3.75 -13.09 -1.04
N ALA A 31 -4.58 -12.74 -2.02
CA ALA A 31 -5.46 -13.69 -2.70
C ALA A 31 -4.63 -14.79 -3.36
N ALA A 32 -3.55 -14.47 -4.07
CA ALA A 32 -2.68 -15.49 -4.65
C ALA A 32 -2.10 -16.45 -3.59
N LYS A 33 -1.74 -15.98 -2.38
CA LYS A 33 -1.33 -16.86 -1.27
C LYS A 33 -2.47 -17.77 -0.80
N VAL A 34 -3.70 -17.27 -0.69
CA VAL A 34 -4.90 -18.04 -0.30
C VAL A 34 -5.32 -19.03 -1.38
N PHE A 35 -5.37 -18.62 -2.65
CA PHE A 35 -5.63 -19.48 -3.79
C PHE A 35 -4.57 -20.58 -3.93
N ARG A 36 -3.29 -20.32 -3.64
CA ARG A 36 -2.23 -21.34 -3.65
C ARG A 36 -2.37 -22.37 -2.52
N LEU A 37 -2.99 -22.00 -1.41
CA LEU A 37 -3.33 -22.89 -0.29
C LEU A 37 -4.58 -23.74 -0.59
N LEU A 38 -5.58 -23.16 -1.26
CA LEU A 38 -6.84 -23.83 -1.61
C LEU A 38 -6.75 -24.68 -2.89
N PHE A 39 -5.91 -24.30 -3.86
CA PHE A 39 -5.72 -24.99 -5.15
C PHE A 39 -4.42 -25.81 -5.22
N LYS A 40 -3.86 -26.20 -4.07
CA LYS A 40 -2.66 -27.05 -4.00
C LYS A 40 -2.89 -28.49 -4.53
N ARG A 41 -4.07 -28.80 -5.08
CA ARG A 41 -4.47 -30.17 -5.43
C ARG A 41 -4.59 -30.47 -6.92
N ASP A 42 -4.57 -29.49 -7.80
CA ASP A 42 -4.41 -29.72 -9.23
C ASP A 42 -3.91 -28.44 -9.87
N LEU A 43 -2.75 -28.52 -10.52
CA LEU A 43 -2.34 -27.73 -11.70
C LEU A 43 -0.84 -27.95 -11.92
N SER A 44 -0.55 -29.01 -12.66
CA SER A 44 0.60 -29.11 -13.56
C SER A 44 0.47 -28.01 -14.63
N SER A 45 0.72 -26.75 -14.26
CA SER A 45 0.87 -25.64 -15.19
C SER A 45 2.13 -24.86 -14.80
N PRO A 46 3.17 -24.82 -15.65
CA PRO A 46 4.49 -24.33 -15.28
C PRO A 46 4.60 -22.79 -15.29
N ASN A 47 3.51 -22.06 -15.09
CA ASN A 47 3.57 -20.61 -14.94
C ASN A 47 3.03 -20.17 -13.59
N PRO A 48 3.87 -20.19 -12.52
CA PRO A 48 3.48 -19.60 -11.25
C PRO A 48 3.31 -18.11 -11.48
N TYR A 49 2.07 -17.61 -11.41
CA TYR A 49 1.80 -16.18 -11.32
C TYR A 49 2.67 -15.59 -10.19
N LYS A 50 3.82 -14.98 -10.55
CA LYS A 50 4.66 -14.25 -9.61
C LYS A 50 3.94 -12.95 -9.32
N ALA A 51 3.38 -12.85 -8.13
CA ALA A 51 2.77 -11.62 -7.67
C ALA A 51 3.85 -10.52 -7.65
N HIS A 52 3.55 -9.39 -8.24
CA HIS A 52 4.43 -8.22 -8.36
C HIS A 52 3.64 -6.98 -7.99
N VAL A 53 4.34 -5.96 -7.50
CA VAL A 53 3.76 -4.66 -7.14
C VAL A 53 4.15 -3.66 -8.21
N ARG A 54 3.20 -2.85 -8.66
CA ARG A 54 3.43 -1.83 -9.70
C ARG A 54 3.99 -0.55 -9.08
N TRP A 55 5.20 -0.63 -8.54
CA TRP A 55 5.85 0.48 -7.83
C TRP A 55 5.95 1.76 -8.65
N GLY A 56 6.23 1.66 -9.95
CA GLY A 56 6.28 2.81 -10.85
C GLY A 56 4.95 3.56 -10.92
N ALA A 57 3.83 2.83 -10.97
CA ALA A 57 2.50 3.44 -10.94
C ALA A 57 2.23 4.10 -9.58
N ILE A 58 2.56 3.42 -8.47
CA ILE A 58 2.36 3.98 -7.12
C ILE A 58 3.16 5.28 -6.97
N LEU A 59 4.43 5.30 -7.38
CA LEU A 59 5.29 6.48 -7.31
C LEU A 59 4.80 7.61 -8.22
N GLN A 60 4.33 7.29 -9.43
CA GLN A 60 3.78 8.28 -10.37
C GLN A 60 2.60 9.06 -9.78
N TYR A 61 1.75 8.38 -9.00
CA TYR A 61 0.59 9.00 -8.36
C TYR A 61 0.91 9.60 -6.98
N ASP A 62 2.00 9.17 -6.31
CA ASP A 62 2.45 9.69 -5.00
C ASP A 62 3.13 11.08 -5.06
N ARG A 63 2.49 12.04 -5.75
CA ARG A 63 3.04 13.40 -5.93
C ARG A 63 3.18 14.19 -4.63
N ILE A 64 2.31 13.91 -3.65
CA ILE A 64 2.33 14.57 -2.34
C ILE A 64 2.95 13.69 -1.25
N GLN A 65 3.73 12.68 -1.63
CA GLN A 65 4.56 11.86 -0.72
C GLN A 65 3.82 11.04 0.35
N CYS A 66 2.49 10.95 0.31
CA CYS A 66 1.73 10.23 1.34
C CYS A 66 2.03 8.73 1.36
N THR A 67 2.28 8.12 0.21
CA THR A 67 2.65 6.69 0.17
C THR A 67 4.05 6.46 0.72
N ARG A 68 5.01 7.32 0.36
CA ARG A 68 6.35 7.29 0.97
C ARG A 68 6.31 7.54 2.48
N TYR A 69 5.45 8.46 2.94
CA TYR A 69 5.23 8.70 4.37
C TYR A 69 4.73 7.44 5.09
N ILE A 70 3.82 6.68 4.48
CA ILE A 70 3.34 5.40 5.01
C ILE A 70 4.49 4.39 5.12
N PHE A 71 5.31 4.23 4.08
CA PHE A 71 6.45 3.31 4.13
C PHE A 71 7.52 3.73 5.13
N CYS A 72 7.71 5.02 5.34
CA CYS A 72 8.58 5.51 6.39
C CYS A 72 8.05 5.15 7.78
N ASP A 73 6.77 5.43 8.07
CA ASP A 73 6.18 5.08 9.37
C ASP A 73 6.13 3.57 9.61
N LEU A 74 6.01 2.76 8.54
CA LEU A 74 6.17 1.31 8.61
C LEU A 74 7.56 0.88 9.07
N GLY A 75 8.61 1.62 8.70
CA GLY A 75 9.98 1.38 9.15
C GLY A 75 10.25 1.93 10.55
N LEU A 76 9.62 3.05 10.91
CA LEU A 76 9.78 3.71 12.20
C LEU A 76 9.16 2.93 13.37
N ARG A 77 8.01 2.28 13.13
CA ARG A 77 7.23 1.60 14.17
C ARG A 77 7.28 0.09 14.03
N ASP A 78 7.24 -0.61 15.16
CA ASP A 78 7.15 -2.07 15.19
C ASP A 78 6.00 -2.62 14.34
N ILE A 79 6.29 -3.72 13.64
CA ILE A 79 5.32 -4.47 12.84
C ILE A 79 4.43 -5.29 13.79
N LYS A 80 3.43 -4.64 14.39
CA LYS A 80 2.51 -5.27 15.35
C LYS A 80 1.24 -5.86 14.73
N THR A 81 1.02 -5.66 13.43
CA THR A 81 -0.23 -6.09 12.76
C THR A 81 0.06 -6.84 11.46
N PRO A 82 -0.79 -7.82 11.06
CA PRO A 82 -0.64 -8.55 9.81
C PRO A 82 -0.65 -7.64 8.57
N LEU A 83 -1.40 -6.54 8.62
CA LEU A 83 -1.46 -5.55 7.55
C LEU A 83 -0.11 -4.85 7.37
N ARG A 84 0.51 -4.38 8.46
CA ARG A 84 1.85 -3.76 8.42
C ARG A 84 2.91 -4.76 7.96
N ALA A 85 2.84 -6.00 8.42
CA ALA A 85 3.72 -7.08 7.98
C ALA A 85 3.57 -7.31 6.47
N GLY A 86 2.32 -7.30 5.98
CA GLY A 86 1.99 -7.42 4.57
C GLY A 86 2.61 -6.34 3.69
N PHE A 87 2.56 -5.07 4.12
CA PHE A 87 3.22 -3.99 3.38
C PHE A 87 4.75 -4.07 3.44
N ALA A 88 5.32 -4.49 4.57
CA ALA A 88 6.76 -4.75 4.66
C ALA A 88 7.18 -5.89 3.72
N ASP A 89 6.39 -6.98 3.66
CA ASP A 89 6.62 -8.11 2.75
C ASP A 89 6.60 -7.67 1.28
N MET A 90 5.73 -6.72 0.89
CA MET A 90 5.66 -6.22 -0.48
C MET A 90 7.01 -5.67 -0.96
N LEU A 91 7.79 -5.01 -0.09
CA LEU A 91 9.12 -4.48 -0.43
C LEU A 91 10.15 -5.58 -0.78
N THR A 92 9.88 -6.83 -0.41
CA THR A 92 10.77 -7.98 -0.65
C THR A 92 10.42 -8.74 -1.93
N LEU A 93 9.28 -8.44 -2.57
CA LEU A 93 8.86 -9.09 -3.80
C LEU A 93 9.76 -8.69 -4.97
N GLN A 94 10.05 -9.66 -5.85
CA GLN A 94 10.86 -9.42 -7.04
C GLN A 94 10.11 -8.46 -7.98
N PRO A 95 10.64 -7.23 -8.22
CA PRO A 95 9.97 -6.26 -9.08
C PRO A 95 10.12 -6.65 -10.55
N ARG A 96 9.29 -6.06 -11.41
CA ARG A 96 9.55 -6.01 -12.85
C ARG A 96 10.69 -5.02 -13.12
N ASN A 97 11.34 -5.15 -14.27
CA ASN A 97 12.42 -4.24 -14.66
C ASN A 97 11.97 -2.77 -14.63
N GLU A 98 10.74 -2.47 -15.06
CA GLU A 98 10.17 -1.12 -15.02
C GLU A 98 9.93 -0.56 -13.61
N ASP A 99 9.90 -1.41 -12.59
CA ASP A 99 9.56 -1.07 -11.21
C ASP A 99 10.78 -1.03 -10.27
N VAL A 100 11.98 -1.39 -10.75
CA VAL A 100 13.21 -1.48 -9.92
C VAL A 100 13.52 -0.15 -9.25
N ASP A 101 13.63 0.93 -10.02
CA ASP A 101 13.98 2.25 -9.50
C ASP A 101 12.92 2.77 -8.54
N ALA A 102 11.65 2.54 -8.87
CA ALA A 102 10.53 2.96 -8.03
C ALA A 102 10.48 2.18 -6.71
N LEU A 103 10.77 0.87 -6.71
CA LEU A 103 10.90 0.08 -5.50
C LEU A 103 11.98 0.63 -4.58
N GLU A 104 13.13 1.01 -5.13
CA GLU A 104 14.23 1.57 -4.32
C GLU A 104 13.80 2.84 -3.59
N VAL A 105 12.99 3.72 -4.20
CA VAL A 105 12.43 4.90 -3.52
C VAL A 105 11.62 4.52 -2.27
N PHE A 106 10.79 3.48 -2.35
CA PHE A 106 10.00 3.02 -1.20
C PHE A 106 10.84 2.29 -0.16
N LYS A 107 11.88 1.55 -0.56
CA LYS A 107 12.85 0.97 0.37
C LYS A 107 13.65 2.06 1.09
N THR A 108 14.06 3.12 0.40
CA THR A 108 14.72 4.27 1.03
C THR A 108 13.82 4.90 2.09
N ALA A 109 12.53 5.10 1.78
CA ALA A 109 11.58 5.61 2.77
C ALA A 109 11.46 4.72 4.01
N TYR A 110 11.30 3.41 3.80
CA TYR A 110 11.26 2.43 4.87
C TYR A 110 12.54 2.41 5.71
N ASN A 111 13.71 2.41 5.07
CA ASN A 111 15.00 2.41 5.74
C ASN A 111 15.27 3.71 6.50
N TYR A 112 14.81 4.85 5.98
CA TYR A 112 14.87 6.13 6.69
C TYR A 112 14.15 6.03 8.02
N GLY A 113 12.88 5.59 8.04
CA GLY A 113 12.14 5.38 9.29
C GLY A 113 12.85 4.43 10.25
N ARG A 114 13.40 3.33 9.75
CA ARG A 114 14.17 2.37 10.56
C ARG A 114 15.42 2.96 11.19
N SER A 115 16.04 3.96 10.57
CA SER A 115 17.30 4.54 11.06
C SER A 115 17.14 5.33 12.36
N PHE A 116 15.93 5.79 12.68
CA PHE A 116 15.63 6.54 13.90
C PHE A 116 15.13 5.67 15.05
N GLY A 117 14.63 4.45 14.76
CA GLY A 117 13.97 3.60 15.76
C GLY A 117 12.74 4.28 16.38
N THR A 118 12.23 3.72 17.47
CA THR A 118 11.04 4.26 18.14
C THR A 118 11.41 5.51 18.96
N THR A 119 11.15 6.70 18.40
CA THR A 119 11.38 8.00 19.06
C THR A 119 10.06 8.76 19.23
N ASP A 120 10.04 9.75 20.15
CA ASP A 120 8.86 10.62 20.38
C ASP A 120 8.63 11.62 19.24
N GLU A 121 9.69 11.95 18.49
CA GLU A 121 9.61 12.77 17.29
C GLU A 121 9.19 11.90 16.08
N ASP A 122 8.44 12.48 15.14
CA ASP A 122 8.07 11.80 13.89
C ASP A 122 8.99 12.28 12.76
N PRO A 123 10.19 11.69 12.58
CA PRO A 123 11.12 12.10 11.53
C PRO A 123 10.54 11.89 10.14
N CYS A 124 9.64 10.92 9.98
CA CYS A 124 8.93 10.67 8.73
C CYS A 124 8.02 11.82 8.33
N ARG A 125 7.42 12.53 9.31
CA ARG A 125 6.61 13.73 9.04
C ARG A 125 7.44 14.88 8.50
N THR A 126 8.66 15.03 8.99
CA THR A 126 9.59 16.07 8.53
C THR A 126 10.08 15.76 7.12
N GLU A 127 10.50 14.52 6.88
CA GLU A 127 11.01 14.06 5.58
C GLU A 127 9.93 14.12 4.47
N TYR A 128 8.71 13.69 4.79
CA TYR A 128 7.58 13.61 3.85
C TYR A 128 6.53 14.68 4.12
N SER A 129 7.00 15.91 4.29
CA SER A 129 6.19 17.08 4.69
C SER A 129 5.13 17.51 3.68
N MET A 130 5.21 17.08 2.41
CA MET A 130 4.18 17.39 1.41
C MET A 130 2.87 16.64 1.65
N CYS A 131 2.88 15.57 2.45
CA CYS A 131 1.65 14.85 2.75
C CYS A 131 0.81 15.63 3.77
N PRO A 132 -0.38 16.15 3.40
CA PRO A 132 -1.17 16.98 4.30
C PRO A 132 -1.83 16.17 5.41
N PHE A 133 -1.88 14.84 5.29
CA PHE A 133 -2.57 13.95 6.19
C PHE A 133 -1.64 13.40 7.28
N ARG A 134 -2.19 13.22 8.49
CA ARG A 134 -1.50 12.51 9.57
C ARG A 134 -1.48 11.02 9.28
N ILE A 135 -0.45 10.33 9.77
CA ILE A 135 -0.29 8.90 9.52
C ILE A 135 -1.46 8.04 10.05
N ALA A 136 -2.06 8.44 11.19
CA ALA A 136 -3.23 7.76 11.74
C ALA A 136 -4.40 7.72 10.73
N PHE A 137 -4.69 8.85 10.07
CA PHE A 137 -5.73 8.92 9.05
C PHE A 137 -5.40 8.07 7.82
N LEU A 138 -4.14 8.08 7.36
CA LEU A 138 -3.72 7.26 6.22
C LEU A 138 -3.90 5.76 6.50
N HIS A 139 -3.61 5.31 7.72
CA HIS A 139 -3.88 3.94 8.15
C HIS A 139 -5.38 3.62 8.19
N GLU A 140 -6.23 4.53 8.67
CA GLU A 140 -7.68 4.36 8.65
C GLU A 140 -8.20 4.19 7.21
N VAL A 141 -7.70 5.01 6.28
CA VAL A 141 -8.05 4.92 4.85
C VAL A 141 -7.61 3.58 4.27
N ILE A 142 -6.38 3.12 4.54
CA ILE A 142 -5.92 1.79 4.13
C ILE A 142 -6.85 0.71 4.67
N GLN A 143 -7.13 0.73 5.98
CA GLN A 143 -7.99 -0.29 6.61
C GLN A 143 -9.40 -0.28 6.02
N TYR A 144 -9.96 0.90 5.76
CA TYR A 144 -11.25 1.05 5.12
C TYR A 144 -11.26 0.43 3.71
N LEU A 145 -10.28 0.78 2.88
CA LEU A 145 -10.16 0.26 1.52
C LEU A 145 -9.94 -1.26 1.50
N MET A 146 -9.19 -1.79 2.47
CA MET A 146 -9.01 -3.23 2.66
C MET A 146 -10.33 -3.96 2.96
N ARG A 147 -11.21 -3.35 3.77
CA ARG A 147 -12.55 -3.90 4.09
C ARG A 147 -13.51 -3.80 2.90
N VAL A 148 -13.50 -2.67 2.19
CA VAL A 148 -14.39 -2.44 1.02
C VAL A 148 -13.96 -3.26 -0.19
N GLY A 149 -12.66 -3.49 -0.39
CA GLY A 149 -12.14 -4.33 -1.48
C GLY A 149 -12.33 -5.84 -1.25
N GLN A 150 -12.71 -6.27 -0.04
CA GLN A 150 -13.22 -7.62 0.21
C GLN A 150 -14.69 -7.71 -0.24
N VAL A 151 -14.94 -7.58 -1.54
CA VAL A 151 -16.20 -8.07 -2.10
C VAL A 151 -16.14 -9.59 -2.07
N ASP A 152 -16.93 -10.19 -1.17
CA ASP A 152 -17.18 -11.64 -1.17
C ASP A 152 -17.62 -12.09 -2.57
N PRO A 153 -16.96 -13.06 -3.21
CA PRO A 153 -17.47 -13.68 -4.45
C PRO A 153 -18.79 -14.45 -4.23
N ALA A 154 -19.36 -14.43 -3.02
CA ALA A 154 -20.56 -15.17 -2.63
C ALA A 154 -21.87 -14.35 -2.70
N THR A 155 -21.84 -13.07 -3.08
CA THR A 155 -23.06 -12.23 -3.18
C THR A 155 -23.34 -11.68 -4.57
N GLU A 156 -23.00 -12.44 -5.62
CA GLU A 156 -23.70 -12.33 -6.91
C GLU A 156 -24.76 -13.44 -7.00
N LYS A 157 -25.74 -13.40 -6.10
CA LYS A 157 -27.05 -14.00 -6.41
C LYS A 157 -27.90 -12.92 -7.07
N VAL A 158 -27.92 -12.98 -8.39
CA VAL A 158 -29.02 -12.51 -9.23
C VAL A 158 -30.33 -12.94 -8.56
N LYS A 159 -31.10 -11.97 -8.06
CA LYS A 159 -32.53 -12.16 -7.89
C LYS A 159 -33.18 -11.73 -9.21
N SER A 160 -33.60 -12.75 -9.95
CA SER A 160 -34.66 -12.71 -10.95
C SER A 160 -35.97 -12.21 -10.37
#